data_AF-A0A914WIN2-F1
#
_entry.id   AF-A0A914WIN2-F1
#
_cell.length_a   1.000
_cell.length_b   1.000
_cell.length_c   1.000
_cell.angle_alpha   90.00
_cell.angle_beta   90.00
_cell.angle_gamma   90.00
#
_symmetry.space_group_name_H-M   'P 1'
#
loop_
_entity.id
_entity.type
_entity.pdbx_description
1 polymer ?
#
loop_
_entity_poly.entity_id
_entity_poly.type
_entity_poly.pdbx_seq_one_letter_code
_entity_poly.pdbx_strand_id
1 'polypeptide(L)'
;MSLKLMKKRWISAASESETESCAGGSAVKSDGEGEGRCDEPISVDEPSGMVEEAQPKPLPQFVAITENEFADEDVVPKEARAMRCQCTTSEDERAQGHEPCGENCINRMLFMECGSRCPCGVYCANKRFQKRLYAKIEPFFTGVKGWGIRAIEPLKPGAFIIEYVGEVLGVDDFKKRSRRYGRDPQHKHHYFMALRNGAVIDATERGNISRFVNHSCDPNAETQKWMVDRQLRIGFFTTKAVAAGEEIVFDYQFERYGKTAQKCHCGSSLCRGFIGGESNGGKAGEDDDDLDDDGDDDSDLDEESRPAKSVETTARRKRQKELIRDQQMAIEMDKLLQLGKLRNLKHVVAFNRLMVRGDEFENRMKMLDLLLVGLLRVLIVWGDCGRCFLGKSQMHLSRVWKLPE
;
A
#
# COMPACT_ATOMS: atom_id res chain seq x y z
N MET A 1 16.83 -31.04 10.99
CA MET A 1 16.10 -31.41 12.23
C MET A 1 14.75 -30.72 12.20
N SER A 2 13.69 -31.51 12.17
CA SER A 2 12.39 -31.21 11.54
C SER A 2 11.39 -30.51 12.48
N LEU A 3 10.44 -29.80 11.86
CA LEU A 3 9.27 -29.04 12.37
C LEU A 3 8.38 -29.72 13.44
N LYS A 4 8.76 -30.88 13.97
CA LYS A 4 8.03 -31.61 15.01
C LYS A 4 8.23 -31.05 16.43
N LEU A 5 9.21 -30.18 16.69
CA LEU A 5 9.48 -29.66 18.04
C LEU A 5 8.58 -28.49 18.48
N MET A 6 7.91 -27.77 17.56
CA MET A 6 7.07 -26.61 17.93
C MET A 6 5.67 -26.99 18.42
N LYS A 7 5.14 -28.18 18.06
CA LYS A 7 3.79 -28.61 18.45
C LYS A 7 3.65 -29.06 19.92
N LYS A 8 4.74 -29.41 20.61
CA LYS A 8 4.66 -29.96 21.98
C LYS A 8 4.61 -28.93 23.10
N ARG A 9 4.75 -27.63 22.80
CA ARG A 9 4.80 -26.57 23.81
C ARG A 9 3.45 -25.85 24.04
N TRP A 10 2.39 -26.28 23.34
CA TRP A 10 1.09 -25.60 23.28
C TRP A 10 -0.04 -26.25 24.10
N ILE A 11 0.19 -27.38 24.79
CA ILE A 11 -0.88 -28.11 25.50
C ILE A 11 -0.82 -27.96 27.04
N SER A 12 0.16 -27.28 27.63
CA SER A 12 0.37 -27.30 29.09
C SER A 12 0.12 -25.98 29.84
N ALA A 13 -0.51 -24.97 29.24
CA ALA A 13 -0.65 -23.64 29.86
C ALA A 13 -2.11 -23.18 30.10
N ALA A 14 -3.09 -24.08 30.04
CA ALA A 14 -4.51 -23.75 30.24
C ALA A 14 -5.16 -24.66 31.29
N SER A 15 -4.53 -24.79 32.45
CA SER A 15 -5.16 -25.40 33.62
C SER A 15 -4.44 -24.93 34.88
N GLU A 16 -4.63 -23.68 35.29
CA GLU A 16 -4.40 -23.27 36.69
C GLU A 16 -4.96 -21.87 36.94
N SER A 17 -5.77 -21.78 38.01
CA SER A 17 -6.15 -20.56 38.74
C SER A 17 -7.18 -19.64 38.04
N GLU A 18 -8.27 -19.14 38.66
CA GLU A 18 -8.61 -18.97 40.07
C GLU A 18 -10.13 -19.10 40.29
N THR A 19 -10.47 -19.83 41.34
CA THR A 19 -11.74 -19.74 42.08
C THR A 19 -11.64 -18.59 43.07
N GLU A 20 -12.62 -17.68 43.13
CA GLU A 20 -12.98 -17.02 44.39
C GLU A 20 -14.42 -16.49 44.37
N SER A 21 -15.00 -16.54 45.57
CA SER A 21 -16.41 -16.48 45.97
C SER A 21 -17.03 -15.08 45.98
N CYS A 22 -18.36 -14.94 45.93
CA CYS A 22 -19.26 -14.94 47.10
C CYS A 22 -20.71 -14.48 46.78
N ALA A 23 -21.65 -15.00 47.58
CA ALA A 23 -23.01 -14.50 47.89
C ALA A 23 -24.04 -14.41 46.74
N GLY A 24 -25.27 -14.93 46.82
CA GLY A 24 -26.13 -15.29 47.96
C GLY A 24 -27.52 -14.68 47.70
N GLY A 25 -28.60 -15.47 47.69
CA GLY A 25 -29.95 -14.91 47.65
C GLY A 25 -31.06 -15.77 47.03
N SER A 26 -31.77 -16.45 47.92
CA SER A 26 -33.23 -16.68 47.93
C SER A 26 -33.88 -17.63 46.92
N ALA A 27 -34.26 -18.80 47.46
CA ALA A 27 -35.35 -19.64 46.99
C ALA A 27 -36.71 -19.08 47.43
N VAL A 28 -37.68 -19.11 46.52
CA VAL A 28 -39.12 -19.08 46.84
C VAL A 28 -39.80 -20.16 45.99
N LYS A 29 -40.51 -21.06 46.67
CA LYS A 29 -41.40 -22.09 46.10
C LYS A 29 -42.76 -21.49 45.80
N SER A 30 -43.43 -21.96 44.75
CA SER A 30 -44.88 -22.20 44.74
C SER A 30 -45.30 -23.03 43.52
N ASP A 31 -45.67 -24.28 43.80
CA ASP A 31 -46.86 -25.06 43.37
C ASP A 31 -47.71 -24.58 42.18
N GLY A 32 -48.16 -25.53 41.35
CA GLY A 32 -49.28 -25.32 40.42
C GLY A 32 -49.42 -26.40 39.34
N GLU A 33 -50.43 -27.24 39.51
CA GLU A 33 -50.87 -28.42 38.73
C GLU A 33 -51.17 -28.17 37.23
N GLY A 34 -51.14 -29.23 36.42
CA GLY A 34 -51.76 -29.25 35.09
C GLY A 34 -51.44 -30.51 34.27
N GLU A 35 -52.41 -31.41 34.20
CA GLU A 35 -52.41 -32.71 33.52
C GLU A 35 -52.11 -32.67 32.01
N GLY A 36 -51.53 -33.74 31.45
CA GLY A 36 -51.54 -33.92 29.99
C GLY A 36 -50.64 -35.00 29.41
N ARG A 37 -51.12 -36.25 29.45
CA ARG A 37 -51.00 -37.28 28.38
C ARG A 37 -49.59 -37.75 27.97
N CYS A 38 -49.31 -39.01 28.29
CA CYS A 38 -48.25 -39.83 27.74
C CYS A 38 -48.59 -40.26 26.30
N ASP A 39 -47.74 -39.87 25.35
CA ASP A 39 -47.59 -40.50 24.04
C ASP A 39 -46.08 -40.67 23.74
N GLU A 40 -45.75 -41.76 23.05
CA GLU A 40 -44.45 -42.41 22.87
C GLU A 40 -43.27 -41.54 22.38
N PRO A 41 -42.00 -41.94 22.64
CA PRO A 41 -40.83 -41.18 22.22
C PRO A 41 -40.66 -41.20 20.70
N ILE A 42 -40.84 -40.04 20.08
CA ILE A 42 -40.43 -39.79 18.69
C ILE A 42 -38.89 -39.73 18.68
N SER A 43 -38.29 -40.63 17.92
CA SER A 43 -36.86 -40.64 17.59
C SER A 43 -36.49 -39.32 16.92
N VAL A 44 -35.76 -38.47 17.62
CA VAL A 44 -35.04 -37.34 17.01
C VAL A 44 -33.90 -37.93 16.19
N ASP A 45 -34.10 -38.02 14.88
CA ASP A 45 -33.03 -38.25 13.92
C ASP A 45 -31.97 -37.16 14.12
N GLU A 46 -30.79 -37.55 14.61
CA GLU A 46 -29.61 -36.71 14.56
C GLU A 46 -29.37 -36.32 13.09
N PRO A 47 -29.27 -35.02 12.74
CA PRO A 47 -28.76 -34.65 11.45
C PRO A 47 -27.26 -34.97 11.47
N SER A 48 -26.93 -36.17 11.00
CA SER A 48 -25.59 -36.60 10.60
C SER A 48 -25.17 -35.86 9.32
N GLY A 49 -25.21 -34.53 9.37
CA GLY A 49 -24.51 -33.66 8.45
C GLY A 49 -23.12 -33.43 9.00
N MET A 50 -22.19 -34.34 8.73
CA MET A 50 -20.78 -34.02 8.82
C MET A 50 -20.54 -32.82 7.90
N VAL A 51 -20.39 -31.63 8.50
CA VAL A 51 -19.81 -30.51 7.79
C VAL A 51 -18.38 -30.96 7.52
N GLU A 52 -18.09 -31.39 6.29
CA GLU A 52 -16.71 -31.61 5.87
C GLU A 52 -15.97 -30.31 6.15
N GLU A 53 -15.14 -30.30 7.21
CA GLU A 53 -14.13 -29.27 7.41
C GLU A 53 -13.25 -29.31 6.16
N ALA A 54 -13.54 -28.40 5.22
CA ALA A 54 -12.79 -28.27 3.98
C ALA A 54 -11.31 -28.18 4.35
N GLN A 55 -10.54 -29.19 3.95
CA GLN A 55 -9.13 -29.26 4.27
C GLN A 55 -8.47 -27.94 3.87
N PRO A 56 -7.64 -27.33 4.74
CA PRO A 56 -7.03 -26.06 4.45
C PRO A 56 -6.22 -26.20 3.16
N LYS A 57 -6.61 -25.47 2.12
CA LYS A 57 -5.86 -25.44 0.86
C LYS A 57 -4.40 -25.11 1.20
N PRO A 58 -3.40 -25.69 0.53
CA PRO A 58 -2.01 -25.35 0.79
C PRO A 58 -1.70 -23.92 0.31
N LEU A 59 -0.77 -23.25 0.99
CA LEU A 59 -0.24 -21.97 0.53
C LEU A 59 0.50 -22.16 -0.79
N PRO A 60 0.32 -21.28 -1.79
CA PRO A 60 1.10 -21.30 -3.01
C PRO A 60 2.60 -21.20 -2.68
N GLN A 61 3.41 -21.98 -3.39
CA GLN A 61 4.87 -21.90 -3.24
C GLN A 61 5.40 -20.67 -3.98
N PHE A 62 6.30 -19.95 -3.33
CA PHE A 62 7.08 -18.83 -3.89
C PHE A 62 8.38 -18.71 -3.09
N VAL A 63 9.39 -18.05 -3.65
CA VAL A 63 10.65 -17.78 -2.97
C VAL A 63 10.46 -16.59 -2.03
N ALA A 64 10.59 -16.84 -0.73
CA ALA A 64 10.48 -15.78 0.27
C ALA A 64 11.70 -14.86 0.22
N ILE A 65 11.48 -13.58 -0.07
CA ILE A 65 12.51 -12.53 -0.03
C ILE A 65 12.12 -11.46 0.99
N THR A 66 13.11 -10.69 1.41
CA THR A 66 12.94 -9.68 2.48
C THR A 66 13.12 -8.25 2.02
N GLU A 67 13.54 -8.06 0.77
CA GLU A 67 13.70 -6.79 0.07
C GLU A 67 13.56 -7.01 -1.43
N ASN A 68 13.46 -5.93 -2.20
CA ASN A 68 13.34 -6.01 -3.66
C ASN A 68 14.65 -6.52 -4.29
N GLU A 69 14.51 -7.44 -5.25
CA GLU A 69 15.60 -7.92 -6.10
C GLU A 69 15.48 -7.23 -7.47
N PHE A 70 16.52 -6.53 -7.94
CA PHE A 70 16.47 -5.82 -9.21
C PHE A 70 16.95 -6.72 -10.33
N ALA A 71 16.13 -6.92 -11.37
CA ALA A 71 16.47 -7.80 -12.49
C ALA A 71 17.61 -7.25 -13.36
N ASP A 72 17.66 -5.92 -13.53
CA ASP A 72 18.66 -5.23 -14.36
C ASP A 72 19.30 -4.05 -13.63
N GLU A 73 20.51 -3.66 -14.02
CA GLU A 73 21.17 -2.45 -13.48
C GLU A 73 20.41 -1.16 -13.85
N ASP A 74 19.78 -1.11 -15.02
CA ASP A 74 19.04 0.07 -15.50
C ASP A 74 17.82 0.40 -14.64
N VAL A 75 17.25 -0.59 -13.95
CA VAL A 75 16.14 -0.37 -13.02
C VAL A 75 16.58 -0.01 -11.60
N VAL A 76 17.89 -0.10 -11.31
CA VAL A 76 18.44 0.33 -10.02
C VAL A 76 18.22 1.84 -9.84
N PRO A 77 17.79 2.30 -8.66
CA PRO A 77 17.61 3.73 -8.42
C PRO A 77 18.92 4.50 -8.53
N LYS A 78 18.97 5.51 -9.41
CA LYS A 78 19.99 6.57 -9.35
C LYS A 78 19.83 7.31 -8.02
N GLU A 79 20.93 7.46 -7.27
CA GLU A 79 20.91 7.84 -5.86
C GLU A 79 20.09 9.11 -5.55
N ALA A 80 19.00 8.97 -4.80
CA ALA A 80 18.32 10.12 -4.22
C ALA A 80 19.14 10.68 -3.04
N ARG A 81 19.19 12.01 -2.89
CA ARG A 81 19.91 12.63 -1.76
C ARG A 81 19.28 12.24 -0.43
N ALA A 82 20.10 11.69 0.48
CA ALA A 82 19.68 11.41 1.84
C ALA A 82 19.43 12.71 2.61
N MET A 83 18.19 12.94 3.04
CA MET A 83 17.81 14.10 3.84
C MET A 83 17.97 13.80 5.32
N ARG A 84 18.69 14.67 6.04
CA ARG A 84 18.83 14.60 7.50
C ARG A 84 17.67 15.37 8.15
N CYS A 85 16.90 14.71 9.01
CA CYS A 85 15.87 15.40 9.79
C CYS A 85 16.50 16.30 10.88
N GLN A 86 15.68 17.17 11.46
CA GLN A 86 16.08 18.10 12.53
C GLN A 86 15.45 17.75 13.88
N CYS A 87 14.95 16.52 14.02
CA CYS A 87 14.32 16.08 15.26
C CYS A 87 15.35 15.96 16.39
N THR A 88 14.95 16.36 17.58
CA THR A 88 15.67 16.17 18.84
C THR A 88 14.70 15.60 19.86
N THR A 89 15.20 14.79 20.79
CA THR A 89 14.38 14.28 21.90
C THR A 89 15.28 14.09 23.11
N SER A 90 14.86 14.62 24.26
CA SER A 90 15.58 14.50 25.53
C SER A 90 15.44 13.08 26.13
N GLU A 91 16.21 12.77 27.17
CA GLU A 91 16.04 11.51 27.91
C GLU A 91 14.70 11.47 28.64
N ASP A 92 14.29 12.57 29.27
CA ASP A 92 13.02 12.67 29.98
C ASP A 92 11.82 12.47 29.05
N GLU A 93 11.85 13.06 27.86
CA GLU A 93 10.80 12.88 26.85
C GLU A 93 10.69 11.41 26.44
N ARG A 94 11.83 10.72 26.24
CA ARG A 94 11.83 9.28 25.93
C ARG A 94 11.31 8.45 27.09
N ALA A 95 11.66 8.78 28.33
CA ALA A 95 11.17 8.10 29.53
C ALA A 95 9.66 8.26 29.71
N GLN A 96 9.09 9.38 29.24
CA GLN A 96 7.64 9.62 29.19
C GLN A 96 6.93 8.96 27.99
N GLY A 97 7.66 8.17 27.19
CA GLY A 97 7.10 7.44 26.04
C GLY A 97 7.02 8.25 24.75
N HIS A 98 7.66 9.42 24.66
CA HIS A 98 7.71 10.19 23.42
C HIS A 98 8.59 9.50 22.38
N GLU A 99 8.00 9.09 21.26
CA GLU A 99 8.72 8.46 20.16
C GLU A 99 9.42 9.51 19.27
N PRO A 100 10.77 9.56 19.25
CA PRO A 100 11.49 10.50 18.40
C PRO A 100 11.24 10.19 16.92
N CYS A 101 11.19 11.25 16.11
CA CYS A 101 10.83 11.16 14.70
C CYS A 101 9.42 10.57 14.47
N GLY A 102 8.45 10.89 15.33
CA GLY A 102 7.02 10.63 15.13
C GLY A 102 6.41 11.48 14.00
N GLU A 103 5.13 11.83 14.13
CA GLU A 103 4.34 12.51 13.09
C GLU A 103 4.94 13.83 12.59
N ASN A 104 5.60 14.59 13.48
CA ASN A 104 6.18 15.90 13.16
C ASN A 104 7.58 15.84 12.52
N CYS A 105 8.11 14.65 12.24
CA CYS A 105 9.38 14.50 11.56
C CYS A 105 9.28 14.91 10.09
N ILE A 106 10.12 15.85 9.63
CA ILE A 106 10.13 16.29 8.24
C ILE A 106 10.34 15.14 7.25
N ASN A 107 11.20 14.17 7.57
CA ASN A 107 11.41 13.00 6.72
C ASN A 107 10.13 12.14 6.66
N ARG A 108 9.48 11.90 7.81
CA ARG A 108 8.24 11.11 7.87
C ARG A 108 7.11 11.77 7.08
N MET A 109 6.92 13.08 7.24
CA MET A 109 5.92 13.86 6.50
C MET A 109 6.14 13.83 4.98
N LEU A 110 7.39 13.64 4.55
CA LEU A 110 7.76 13.52 3.14
C LEU A 110 7.84 12.05 2.66
N PHE A 111 7.35 11.08 3.45
CA PHE A 111 7.43 9.65 3.15
C PHE A 111 8.86 9.18 2.90
N MET A 112 9.80 9.65 3.72
CA MET A 112 11.19 9.23 3.70
C MET A 112 11.58 8.67 5.06
N GLU A 113 12.31 7.55 5.07
CA GLU A 113 12.89 7.07 6.31
C GLU A 113 14.13 7.88 6.71
N CYS A 114 14.37 7.94 8.01
CA CYS A 114 15.59 8.51 8.51
C CYS A 114 16.75 7.54 8.25
N GLY A 115 17.89 8.06 7.79
CA GLY A 115 19.12 7.28 7.62
C GLY A 115 19.91 7.10 8.92
N SER A 116 21.15 6.61 8.80
CA SER A 116 22.09 6.45 9.92
C SER A 116 22.47 7.77 10.60
N ARG A 117 22.47 8.90 9.86
CA ARG A 117 22.85 10.24 10.36
C ARG A 117 21.72 11.00 11.08
N CYS A 118 20.63 10.32 11.45
CA CYS A 118 19.52 10.89 12.21
C CYS A 118 20.02 11.43 13.56
N PRO A 119 19.67 12.66 13.99
CA PRO A 119 20.08 13.18 15.29
C PRO A 119 19.52 12.35 16.46
N CYS A 120 18.37 11.69 16.28
CA CYS A 120 17.78 10.79 17.27
C CYS A 120 18.47 9.40 17.33
N GLY A 121 19.48 9.15 16.49
CA GLY A 121 20.29 7.94 16.52
C GLY A 121 19.48 6.64 16.46
N VAL A 122 19.75 5.73 17.40
CA VAL A 122 19.11 4.40 17.51
C VAL A 122 17.63 4.48 17.92
N TYR A 123 17.26 5.54 18.63
CA TYR A 123 15.91 5.73 19.16
C TYR A 123 14.90 6.15 18.09
N CYS A 124 15.36 6.63 16.93
CA CYS A 124 14.52 7.07 15.81
C CYS A 124 13.43 6.03 15.44
N ALA A 125 12.16 6.42 15.57
CA ALA A 125 11.00 5.61 15.22
C ALA A 125 10.68 5.61 13.71
N ASN A 126 11.35 6.43 12.90
CA ASN A 126 11.14 6.55 11.45
C ASN A 126 12.09 5.65 10.62
N LYS A 127 12.16 4.37 10.99
CA LYS A 127 12.99 3.31 10.36
C LYS A 127 12.24 1.97 10.27
N ARG A 128 10.94 2.02 10.03
CA ARG A 128 10.03 0.87 10.06
C ARG A 128 10.28 -0.12 8.91
N PHE A 129 10.60 0.34 7.70
CA PHE A 129 11.01 -0.50 6.57
C PHE A 129 12.39 -1.12 6.82
N GLN A 130 13.40 -0.29 7.12
CA GLN A 130 14.77 -0.76 7.44
C GLN A 130 14.78 -1.82 8.55
N LYS A 131 14.00 -1.62 9.62
CA LYS A 131 13.90 -2.55 10.76
C LYS A 131 12.82 -3.63 10.60
N ARG A 132 12.08 -3.64 9.48
CA ARG A 132 10.98 -4.58 9.19
C ARG A 132 9.96 -4.70 10.33
N LEU A 133 9.55 -3.55 10.86
CA LEU A 133 8.58 -3.45 11.96
C LEU A 133 7.16 -3.66 11.40
N TYR A 134 6.90 -4.85 10.89
CA TYR A 134 5.62 -5.25 10.29
C TYR A 134 4.58 -5.55 11.36
N ALA A 135 3.31 -5.33 11.02
CA ALA A 135 2.18 -5.71 11.85
C ALA A 135 2.09 -7.24 12.01
N LYS A 136 1.46 -7.70 13.09
CA LYS A 136 1.15 -9.12 13.25
C LYS A 136 -0.03 -9.49 12.35
N ILE A 137 0.27 -10.18 11.26
CA ILE A 137 -0.67 -10.58 10.22
C ILE A 137 -0.44 -12.03 9.83
N GLU A 138 -1.48 -12.69 9.30
CA GLU A 138 -1.37 -14.06 8.80
C GLU A 138 -2.15 -14.28 7.51
N PRO A 139 -1.68 -15.19 6.63
CA PRO A 139 -2.47 -15.69 5.51
C PRO A 139 -3.67 -16.50 5.97
N PHE A 140 -4.81 -16.31 5.32
CA PHE A 140 -5.99 -17.14 5.51
C PHE A 140 -6.75 -17.32 4.19
N PHE A 141 -7.55 -18.39 4.09
CA PHE A 141 -8.29 -18.67 2.86
C PHE A 141 -9.61 -17.88 2.83
N THR A 142 -9.85 -17.16 1.74
CA THR A 142 -10.98 -16.22 1.55
C THR A 142 -12.00 -16.72 0.53
N GLY A 143 -12.09 -18.04 0.34
CA GLY A 143 -13.03 -18.65 -0.60
C GLY A 143 -12.70 -18.33 -2.05
N VAL A 144 -13.61 -17.65 -2.74
CA VAL A 144 -13.51 -17.36 -4.19
C VAL A 144 -12.35 -16.42 -4.55
N LYS A 145 -11.91 -15.56 -3.63
CA LYS A 145 -10.79 -14.63 -3.84
C LYS A 145 -9.42 -15.32 -3.74
N GLY A 146 -9.38 -16.56 -3.23
CA GLY A 146 -8.14 -17.28 -2.97
C GLY A 146 -7.59 -16.99 -1.58
N TRP A 147 -6.29 -16.78 -1.46
CA TRP A 147 -5.64 -16.43 -0.19
C TRP A 147 -5.71 -14.93 0.07
N GLY A 148 -5.99 -14.57 1.32
CA GLY A 148 -6.01 -13.22 1.85
C GLY A 148 -5.01 -13.04 3.00
N ILE A 149 -4.90 -11.83 3.52
CA ILE A 149 -4.20 -11.52 4.77
C ILE A 149 -5.18 -10.95 5.78
N ARG A 150 -5.11 -11.39 7.04
CA ARG A 150 -5.87 -10.79 8.14
C ARG A 150 -4.96 -10.31 9.27
N ALA A 151 -5.43 -9.33 10.03
CA ALA A 151 -4.75 -8.87 11.23
C ALA A 151 -4.89 -9.87 12.37
N ILE A 152 -3.82 -10.13 13.12
CA ILE A 152 -3.84 -10.97 14.34
C ILE A 152 -4.19 -10.11 15.57
N GLU A 153 -3.83 -8.82 15.53
CA GLU A 153 -4.10 -7.85 16.59
C GLU A 153 -4.74 -6.57 16.01
N PRO A 154 -5.44 -5.76 16.82
CA PRO A 154 -6.04 -4.52 16.35
C PRO A 154 -4.98 -3.54 15.82
N LEU A 155 -5.21 -3.00 14.61
CA LEU A 155 -4.32 -2.01 13.99
C LEU A 155 -4.98 -0.64 14.00
N LYS A 156 -4.23 0.38 14.45
CA LYS A 156 -4.65 1.78 14.41
C LYS A 156 -4.61 2.31 12.98
N PRO A 157 -5.35 3.38 12.64
CA PRO A 157 -5.17 4.10 11.37
C PRO A 157 -3.71 4.58 11.20
N GLY A 158 -3.17 4.50 9.98
CA GLY A 158 -1.79 4.87 9.66
C GLY A 158 -0.71 3.86 10.10
N ALA A 159 -1.11 2.70 10.63
CA ALA A 159 -0.19 1.63 11.01
C ALA A 159 0.51 1.05 9.77
N PHE A 160 1.81 0.79 9.90
CA PHE A 160 2.58 0.12 8.86
C PHE A 160 2.31 -1.38 8.92
N ILE A 161 1.78 -1.95 7.84
CA ILE A 161 1.36 -3.34 7.79
C ILE A 161 2.54 -4.22 7.36
N ILE A 162 2.98 -4.06 6.11
CA ILE A 162 4.05 -4.85 5.51
C ILE A 162 4.58 -4.15 4.25
N GLU A 163 5.86 -4.35 3.92
CA GLU A 163 6.45 -3.95 2.64
C GLU A 163 6.00 -4.88 1.51
N TYR A 164 5.64 -4.31 0.35
CA TYR A 164 5.42 -5.07 -0.88
C TYR A 164 6.75 -5.27 -1.60
N VAL A 165 7.27 -6.50 -1.52
CA VAL A 165 8.56 -6.89 -2.10
C VAL A 165 8.38 -7.90 -3.22
N GLY A 166 9.25 -7.80 -4.22
CA GLY A 166 9.30 -8.71 -5.35
C GLY A 166 10.53 -8.46 -6.22
N GLU A 167 10.52 -9.02 -7.42
CA GLU A 167 11.51 -8.69 -8.44
C GLU A 167 11.14 -7.37 -9.12
N VAL A 168 12.07 -6.43 -9.22
CA VAL A 168 11.88 -5.16 -9.92
C VAL A 168 12.31 -5.32 -11.37
N LEU A 169 11.34 -5.17 -12.26
CA LEU A 169 11.47 -5.39 -13.70
C LEU A 169 11.46 -4.08 -14.46
N GLY A 170 12.26 -4.04 -15.53
CA GLY A 170 12.19 -3.01 -16.55
C GLY A 170 10.96 -3.17 -17.44
N VAL A 171 10.77 -2.24 -18.37
CA VAL A 171 9.61 -2.24 -19.28
C VAL A 171 9.56 -3.49 -20.15
N ASP A 172 10.70 -3.94 -20.68
CA ASP A 172 10.71 -5.06 -21.62
C ASP A 172 10.55 -6.40 -20.92
N ASP A 173 11.19 -6.59 -19.77
CA ASP A 173 10.99 -7.78 -18.95
C ASP A 173 9.57 -7.86 -18.39
N PHE A 174 8.99 -6.73 -17.98
CA PHE A 174 7.57 -6.67 -17.63
C PHE A 174 6.68 -7.14 -18.79
N LYS A 175 6.91 -6.69 -20.03
CA LYS A 175 6.15 -7.17 -21.20
C LYS A 175 6.33 -8.67 -21.44
N LYS A 176 7.56 -9.19 -21.33
CA LYS A 176 7.84 -10.62 -21.50
C LYS A 176 7.10 -11.45 -20.46
N ARG A 177 7.17 -11.07 -19.16
CA ARG A 177 6.47 -11.77 -18.08
C ARG A 177 4.95 -11.66 -18.22
N SER A 178 4.43 -10.47 -18.54
CA SER A 178 2.99 -10.26 -18.76
C SER A 178 2.45 -11.15 -19.89
N ARG A 179 3.18 -11.29 -21.00
CA ARG A 179 2.80 -12.22 -22.10
C ARG A 179 2.84 -13.68 -21.64
N ARG A 180 3.89 -14.10 -20.93
CA ARG A 180 4.04 -15.47 -20.43
C ARG A 180 2.89 -15.84 -19.48
N TYR A 181 2.61 -14.98 -18.51
CA TYR A 181 1.54 -15.17 -17.54
C TYR A 181 0.15 -15.09 -18.18
N GLY A 182 -0.03 -14.25 -19.20
CA GLY A 182 -1.28 -14.20 -19.96
C GLY A 182 -1.56 -15.41 -20.84
N ARG A 183 -0.52 -16.19 -21.21
CA ARG A 183 -0.65 -17.44 -21.99
C ARG A 183 -0.90 -18.66 -21.10
N ASP A 184 -0.60 -18.59 -19.81
CA ASP A 184 -0.80 -19.68 -18.86
C ASP A 184 -2.24 -19.65 -18.30
N PRO A 185 -3.11 -20.62 -18.67
CA PRO A 185 -4.49 -20.66 -18.17
C PRO A 185 -4.58 -20.90 -16.64
N GLN A 186 -3.52 -21.42 -16.03
CA GLN A 186 -3.45 -21.65 -14.59
C GLN A 186 -3.07 -20.38 -13.82
N HIS A 187 -2.49 -19.38 -14.49
CA HIS A 187 -2.08 -18.13 -13.88
C HIS A 187 -3.26 -17.17 -13.72
N LYS A 188 -4.03 -17.35 -12.63
CA LYS A 188 -5.24 -16.56 -12.35
C LYS A 188 -4.97 -15.24 -11.61
N HIS A 189 -3.87 -15.16 -10.86
CA HIS A 189 -3.57 -14.05 -9.96
C HIS A 189 -2.36 -13.27 -10.47
N HIS A 190 -2.53 -11.96 -10.67
CA HIS A 190 -1.45 -11.08 -11.11
C HIS A 190 -0.86 -10.31 -9.93
N TYR A 191 0.47 -10.31 -9.82
CA TYR A 191 1.22 -9.73 -8.72
C TYR A 191 2.14 -8.58 -9.17
N PHE A 192 1.71 -7.82 -10.17
CA PHE A 192 2.43 -6.66 -10.67
C PHE A 192 2.02 -5.38 -9.93
N MET A 193 3.00 -4.60 -9.47
CA MET A 193 2.77 -3.30 -8.84
C MET A 193 3.73 -2.24 -9.39
N ALA A 194 3.18 -1.14 -9.90
CA ALA A 194 3.98 -0.07 -10.49
C ALA A 194 4.77 0.73 -9.44
N LEU A 195 6.10 0.60 -9.45
CA LEU A 195 7.00 1.27 -8.52
C LEU A 195 7.26 2.72 -8.94
N ARG A 196 7.74 2.93 -10.17
CA ARG A 196 7.99 4.24 -10.80
C ARG A 196 7.86 4.10 -12.32
N ASN A 197 7.96 5.21 -13.04
CA ASN A 197 7.97 5.16 -14.49
C ASN A 197 9.13 4.27 -14.97
N GLY A 198 8.80 3.22 -15.73
CA GLY A 198 9.77 2.26 -16.26
C GLY A 198 10.19 1.14 -15.30
N ALA A 199 9.63 1.06 -14.08
CA ALA A 199 9.93 -0.04 -13.15
C ALA A 199 8.68 -0.59 -12.45
N VAL A 200 8.53 -1.90 -12.46
CA VAL A 200 7.38 -2.64 -11.91
C VAL A 200 7.89 -3.74 -10.97
N ILE A 201 7.29 -3.87 -9.79
CA ILE A 201 7.55 -4.99 -8.87
C ILE A 201 6.66 -6.16 -9.31
N ASP A 202 7.26 -7.34 -9.46
CA ASP A 202 6.59 -8.61 -9.69
C ASP A 202 6.80 -9.54 -8.49
N ALA A 203 5.73 -9.83 -7.75
CA ALA A 203 5.76 -10.73 -6.60
C ALA A 203 5.23 -12.15 -6.92
N THR A 204 5.21 -12.53 -8.20
CA THR A 204 4.69 -13.83 -8.65
C THR A 204 5.53 -14.98 -8.11
N GLU A 205 6.82 -14.99 -8.45
CA GLU A 205 7.75 -16.09 -8.15
C GLU A 205 8.55 -15.83 -6.87
N ARG A 206 8.89 -14.56 -6.60
CA ARG A 206 9.66 -14.13 -5.44
C ARG A 206 8.95 -12.98 -4.74
N GLY A 207 8.78 -13.06 -3.43
CA GLY A 207 8.08 -12.02 -2.69
C GLY A 207 7.93 -12.34 -1.21
N ASN A 208 6.98 -11.70 -0.55
CA ASN A 208 6.55 -12.05 0.80
C ASN A 208 5.02 -12.19 0.85
N ILE A 209 4.47 -12.40 2.05
CA ILE A 209 3.02 -12.61 2.23
C ILE A 209 2.16 -11.40 1.84
N SER A 210 2.74 -10.21 1.62
CA SER A 210 2.01 -9.03 1.13
C SER A 210 1.36 -9.25 -0.25
N ARG A 211 1.85 -10.23 -1.02
CA ARG A 211 1.24 -10.65 -2.30
C ARG A 211 -0.20 -11.16 -2.15
N PHE A 212 -0.63 -11.54 -0.94
CA PHE A 212 -1.97 -12.03 -0.66
C PHE A 212 -2.94 -10.93 -0.19
N VAL A 213 -2.54 -9.65 -0.14
CA VAL A 213 -3.48 -8.58 0.22
C VAL A 213 -4.47 -8.38 -0.92
N ASN A 214 -5.76 -8.63 -0.66
CA ASN A 214 -6.81 -8.65 -1.67
C ASN A 214 -7.37 -7.26 -2.02
N HIS A 215 -8.16 -7.22 -3.09
CA HIS A 215 -8.91 -6.04 -3.50
C HIS A 215 -10.20 -5.84 -2.69
N SER A 216 -10.48 -4.58 -2.32
CA SER A 216 -11.83 -4.12 -1.95
C SER A 216 -12.15 -2.76 -2.58
N CYS A 217 -13.42 -2.55 -2.94
CA CYS A 217 -13.94 -1.24 -3.36
C CYS A 217 -14.18 -0.28 -2.17
N ASP A 218 -14.27 -0.82 -0.95
CA ASP A 218 -14.22 -0.07 0.32
C ASP A 218 -13.05 -0.61 1.15
N PRO A 219 -11.81 -0.14 0.86
CA PRO A 219 -10.61 -0.70 1.49
C PRO A 219 -10.39 -0.21 2.92
N ASN A 220 -9.59 -0.96 3.69
CA ASN A 220 -9.08 -0.56 5.00
C ASN A 220 -7.57 -0.27 5.02
N ALA A 221 -6.90 -0.48 3.88
CA ALA A 221 -5.50 -0.17 3.67
C ALA A 221 -5.25 0.54 2.33
N GLU A 222 -4.11 1.22 2.24
CA GLU A 222 -3.60 1.86 1.05
C GLU A 222 -2.12 1.54 0.84
N THR A 223 -1.62 1.75 -0.37
CA THR A 223 -0.19 1.68 -0.68
C THR A 223 0.45 3.05 -0.53
N GLN A 224 1.60 3.11 0.13
CA GLN A 224 2.41 4.32 0.22
C GLN A 224 3.80 4.06 -0.32
N LYS A 225 4.29 4.99 -1.14
CA LYS A 225 5.65 4.98 -1.68
C LYS A 225 6.59 5.71 -0.73
N TRP A 226 7.56 4.99 -0.18
CA TRP A 226 8.54 5.50 0.77
C TRP A 226 9.94 5.50 0.18
N MET A 227 10.71 6.56 0.43
CA MET A 227 12.15 6.57 0.16
C MET A 227 12.89 5.99 1.36
N VAL A 228 13.56 4.86 1.16
CA VAL A 228 14.27 4.10 2.18
C VAL A 228 15.69 3.86 1.68
N ASP A 229 16.69 4.38 2.38
CA ASP A 229 18.10 4.30 1.96
C ASP A 229 18.33 4.62 0.47
N ARG A 230 17.70 5.71 0.00
CA ARG A 230 17.77 6.23 -1.38
C ARG A 230 17.03 5.39 -2.42
N GLN A 231 16.33 4.33 -2.01
CA GLN A 231 15.52 3.49 -2.87
C GLN A 231 14.03 3.70 -2.61
N LEU A 232 13.25 3.70 -3.68
CA LEU A 232 11.80 3.76 -3.57
C LEU A 232 11.27 2.37 -3.21
N ARG A 233 10.45 2.28 -2.17
CA ARG A 233 9.79 1.06 -1.69
C ARG A 233 8.29 1.30 -1.56
N ILE A 234 7.49 0.23 -1.60
CA ILE A 234 6.05 0.31 -1.38
C ILE A 234 5.70 -0.41 -0.09
N GLY A 235 4.93 0.24 0.78
CA GLY A 235 4.38 -0.38 1.96
C GLY A 235 2.87 -0.27 2.00
N PHE A 236 2.22 -1.23 2.64
CA PHE A 236 0.81 -1.15 2.99
C PHE A 236 0.64 -0.45 4.34
N PHE A 237 -0.32 0.47 4.38
CA PHE A 237 -0.67 1.21 5.58
C PHE A 237 -2.18 1.19 5.78
N THR A 238 -2.63 1.09 7.02
CA THR A 238 -4.07 1.17 7.33
C THR A 238 -4.59 2.59 7.09
N THR A 239 -5.78 2.71 6.49
CA THR A 239 -6.49 4.00 6.34
C THR A 239 -7.53 4.22 7.44
N LYS A 240 -8.06 3.12 7.98
CA LYS A 240 -8.99 3.06 9.11
C LYS A 240 -8.49 2.07 10.16
N ALA A 241 -9.14 2.02 11.33
CA ALA A 241 -8.83 0.99 12.31
C ALA A 241 -9.22 -0.38 11.74
N VAL A 242 -8.40 -1.40 12.00
CA VAL A 242 -8.62 -2.79 11.55
C VAL A 242 -8.70 -3.67 12.80
N ALA A 243 -9.77 -4.42 12.95
CA ALA A 243 -9.95 -5.31 14.10
C ALA A 243 -9.08 -6.57 13.98
N ALA A 244 -8.81 -7.23 15.11
CA ALA A 244 -8.21 -8.56 15.10
C ALA A 244 -9.15 -9.54 14.36
N GLY A 245 -8.58 -10.35 13.47
CA GLY A 245 -9.28 -11.27 12.59
C GLY A 245 -9.82 -10.64 11.29
N GLU A 246 -9.82 -9.32 11.15
CA GLU A 246 -10.32 -8.63 9.95
C GLU A 246 -9.35 -8.74 8.77
N GLU A 247 -9.89 -8.98 7.57
CA GLU A 247 -9.12 -9.02 6.32
C GLU A 247 -8.54 -7.65 5.98
N ILE A 248 -7.26 -7.62 5.62
CA ILE A 248 -6.59 -6.43 5.12
C ILE A 248 -6.77 -6.40 3.60
N VAL A 249 -7.38 -5.31 3.13
CA VAL A 249 -7.76 -5.11 1.72
C VAL A 249 -7.44 -3.69 1.26
N PHE A 250 -7.03 -3.55 0.00
CA PHE A 250 -6.77 -2.23 -0.61
C PHE A 250 -7.48 -2.07 -1.97
N ASP A 251 -7.65 -0.81 -2.42
CA ASP A 251 -8.11 -0.58 -3.78
C ASP A 251 -6.94 -0.78 -4.74
N TYR A 252 -7.03 -1.78 -5.62
CA TYR A 252 -5.98 -2.07 -6.59
C TYR A 252 -5.83 -0.95 -7.63
N GLN A 253 -6.84 -0.08 -7.78
CA GLN A 253 -6.88 1.02 -8.76
C GLN A 253 -6.50 0.55 -10.19
N PHE A 254 -6.73 -0.73 -10.47
CA PHE A 254 -5.95 -1.49 -11.43
C PHE A 254 -6.24 -1.07 -12.87
N GLU A 255 -5.19 -0.93 -13.67
CA GLU A 255 -5.27 -1.12 -15.12
C GLU A 255 -5.44 -2.61 -15.37
N ARG A 256 -6.52 -3.00 -16.06
CA ARG A 256 -6.78 -4.40 -16.39
C ARG A 256 -5.56 -4.98 -17.13
N TYR A 257 -4.75 -5.81 -16.45
CA TYR A 257 -3.74 -6.64 -17.09
C TYR A 257 -4.36 -8.02 -17.33
N GLY A 258 -5.06 -8.13 -18.44
CA GLY A 258 -5.84 -9.31 -18.82
C GLY A 258 -6.91 -8.91 -19.84
N LYS A 259 -7.21 -9.81 -20.78
CA LYS A 259 -8.24 -9.55 -21.81
C LYS A 259 -9.63 -9.40 -21.19
N THR A 260 -9.89 -10.08 -20.06
CA THR A 260 -11.20 -10.13 -19.39
C THR A 260 -11.18 -9.43 -18.04
N ALA A 261 -12.29 -8.76 -17.71
CA ALA A 261 -12.48 -8.12 -16.42
C ALA A 261 -12.68 -9.19 -15.33
N GLN A 262 -11.90 -9.13 -14.25
CA GLN A 262 -12.14 -9.99 -13.10
C GLN A 262 -13.32 -9.45 -12.28
N LYS A 263 -14.31 -10.31 -12.02
CA LYS A 263 -15.46 -9.99 -11.18
C LYS A 263 -14.98 -9.70 -9.75
N CYS A 264 -15.47 -8.61 -9.17
CA CYS A 264 -15.12 -8.20 -7.81
C CYS A 264 -15.99 -8.96 -6.80
N HIS A 265 -15.33 -9.67 -5.89
CA HIS A 265 -15.98 -10.43 -4.81
C HIS A 265 -15.69 -9.82 -3.43
N CYS A 266 -15.55 -8.49 -3.34
CA CYS A 266 -15.20 -7.82 -2.09
C CYS A 266 -16.35 -7.77 -1.05
N GLY A 267 -17.61 -7.99 -1.49
CA GLY A 267 -18.77 -7.99 -0.60
C GLY A 267 -19.22 -6.61 -0.09
N SER A 268 -18.51 -5.54 -0.43
CA SER A 268 -18.90 -4.17 -0.06
C SER A 268 -20.20 -3.74 -0.75
N SER A 269 -21.03 -2.97 -0.04
CA SER A 269 -22.20 -2.28 -0.63
C SER A 269 -21.83 -1.25 -1.70
N LEU A 270 -20.58 -0.76 -1.68
CA LEU A 270 -20.01 0.18 -2.66
C LEU A 270 -19.22 -0.54 -3.77
N CYS A 271 -19.48 -1.83 -3.98
CA CYS A 271 -18.75 -2.62 -4.97
C CYS A 271 -18.99 -2.12 -6.41
N ARG A 272 -17.90 -1.96 -7.16
CA ARG A 272 -17.91 -1.56 -8.58
C ARG A 272 -18.22 -2.71 -9.55
N GLY A 273 -18.55 -3.90 -9.05
CA GLY A 273 -18.81 -5.10 -9.85
C GLY A 273 -17.56 -5.78 -10.44
N PHE A 274 -16.60 -5.01 -10.95
CA PHE A 274 -15.37 -5.52 -11.57
C PHE A 274 -14.12 -4.80 -11.04
N ILE A 275 -13.01 -5.54 -10.94
CA ILE A 275 -11.71 -4.97 -10.61
C ILE A 275 -11.21 -4.17 -11.83
N GLY A 276 -10.93 -2.88 -11.63
CA GLY A 276 -10.52 -1.95 -12.70
C GLY A 276 -11.66 -1.21 -13.42
N GLY A 277 -12.91 -1.29 -12.93
CA GLY A 277 -14.08 -0.55 -13.44
C GLY A 277 -14.70 -1.15 -14.71
N GLU A 278 -15.85 -0.62 -15.15
CA GLU A 278 -16.51 -0.98 -16.42
C GLU A 278 -15.85 -0.24 -17.60
N SER A 279 -15.58 -0.94 -18.70
CA SER A 279 -15.23 -0.28 -19.95
C SER A 279 -16.45 0.46 -20.46
N ASN A 280 -16.43 1.80 -20.48
CA ASN A 280 -17.47 2.60 -21.14
C ASN A 280 -17.76 2.02 -22.53
N GLY A 281 -19.04 1.76 -22.78
CA GLY A 281 -19.54 0.91 -23.86
C GLY A 281 -18.99 1.22 -25.25
N GLY A 282 -18.45 0.18 -25.89
CA GLY A 282 -18.59 -0.07 -27.32
C GLY A 282 -19.38 -1.37 -27.44
N LYS A 283 -20.43 -1.36 -28.27
CA LYS A 283 -21.41 -2.43 -28.43
C LYS A 283 -20.79 -3.83 -28.53
N ALA A 284 -21.52 -4.80 -27.98
CA ALA A 284 -21.52 -6.17 -28.49
C ALA A 284 -21.70 -6.12 -30.02
N GLY A 285 -20.66 -6.53 -30.73
CA GLY A 285 -20.67 -6.86 -32.14
C GLY A 285 -19.96 -8.19 -32.25
N GLU A 286 -20.65 -9.14 -32.85
CA GLU A 286 -20.16 -10.45 -33.26
C GLU A 286 -18.92 -10.29 -34.18
N ASP A 287 -18.15 -11.38 -34.25
CA ASP A 287 -17.10 -11.69 -35.24
C ASP A 287 -15.70 -11.06 -35.02
N ASP A 288 -14.77 -11.88 -34.52
CA ASP A 288 -13.86 -12.64 -35.38
C ASP A 288 -13.12 -13.68 -34.52
N ASP A 289 -13.55 -14.93 -34.66
CA ASP A 289 -12.70 -16.10 -34.49
C ASP A 289 -11.62 -16.02 -35.57
N ASP A 290 -10.34 -15.96 -35.18
CA ASP A 290 -9.23 -16.58 -35.91
C ASP A 290 -8.02 -16.67 -34.96
N LEU A 291 -7.86 -17.89 -34.45
CA LEU A 291 -6.64 -18.38 -33.84
C LEU A 291 -5.73 -18.82 -34.99
N ASP A 292 -4.77 -17.98 -35.38
CA ASP A 292 -3.63 -18.47 -36.13
C ASP A 292 -2.69 -19.22 -35.17
N ASP A 293 -2.76 -20.54 -35.34
CA ASP A 293 -1.77 -21.55 -35.02
C ASP A 293 -0.50 -21.27 -35.81
N ASP A 294 0.48 -20.61 -35.20
CA ASP A 294 1.84 -20.54 -35.75
C ASP A 294 2.74 -21.48 -34.94
N GLY A 295 2.85 -22.70 -35.47
CA GLY A 295 4.01 -23.56 -35.25
C GLY A 295 5.28 -22.89 -35.76
N ASP A 296 6.40 -23.24 -35.14
CA ASP A 296 7.75 -22.90 -35.61
C ASP A 296 7.89 -23.18 -37.11
N ASP A 297 8.22 -22.16 -37.90
CA ASP A 297 9.15 -22.33 -39.01
C ASP A 297 9.98 -21.06 -39.24
N ASP A 298 11.29 -21.26 -39.28
CA ASP A 298 12.33 -20.28 -39.62
C ASP A 298 12.21 -19.93 -41.11
N SER A 299 11.93 -18.68 -41.46
CA SER A 299 12.55 -18.07 -42.64
C SER A 299 12.37 -16.55 -42.67
N ASP A 300 13.51 -15.86 -42.77
CA ASP A 300 13.64 -14.47 -43.18
C ASP A 300 12.88 -14.22 -44.49
N LEU A 301 11.96 -13.25 -44.55
CA LEU A 301 11.77 -12.32 -45.68
C LEU A 301 10.92 -11.10 -45.27
N ASP A 302 11.31 -9.95 -45.82
CA ASP A 302 10.76 -8.60 -45.60
C ASP A 302 9.26 -8.44 -45.90
N GLU A 303 8.52 -7.67 -45.10
CA GLU A 303 7.42 -6.87 -45.66
C GLU A 303 7.01 -5.65 -44.81
N GLU A 304 7.16 -4.47 -45.42
CA GLU A 304 6.52 -3.22 -45.03
C GLU A 304 4.99 -3.34 -45.00
N SER A 305 4.39 -2.61 -44.05
CA SER A 305 3.01 -2.07 -44.08
C SER A 305 1.83 -2.94 -43.57
N ARG A 306 1.49 -2.79 -42.27
CA ARG A 306 0.12 -3.00 -41.70
C ARG A 306 -0.13 -2.03 -40.49
N PRO A 307 -1.38 -1.61 -40.21
CA PRO A 307 -1.68 -0.22 -39.80
C PRO A 307 -1.65 0.09 -38.28
N ALA A 308 -1.29 1.34 -38.00
CA ALA A 308 -0.95 1.95 -36.70
C ALA A 308 -2.10 2.18 -35.66
N LYS A 309 -3.19 1.41 -35.64
CA LYS A 309 -4.39 1.77 -34.85
C LYS A 309 -4.47 1.20 -33.41
N SER A 310 -3.70 0.16 -33.06
CA SER A 310 -3.83 -0.51 -31.74
C SER A 310 -2.91 0.04 -30.63
N VAL A 311 -1.77 0.62 -30.99
CA VAL A 311 -0.80 1.22 -30.05
C VAL A 311 -1.30 2.57 -29.52
N GLU A 312 -2.07 3.28 -30.36
CA GLU A 312 -2.53 4.65 -30.10
C GLU A 312 -3.52 4.73 -28.94
N THR A 313 -4.37 3.72 -28.73
CA THR A 313 -5.43 3.73 -27.70
C THR A 313 -4.90 3.50 -26.28
N THR A 314 -3.88 2.65 -26.13
CA THR A 314 -3.26 2.35 -24.83
C THR A 314 -2.28 3.45 -24.42
N ALA A 315 -1.51 3.98 -25.37
CA ALA A 315 -0.68 5.15 -25.16
C ALA A 315 -1.53 6.38 -24.81
N ARG A 316 -2.69 6.57 -25.46
CA ARG A 316 -3.63 7.65 -25.17
C ARG A 316 -4.25 7.55 -23.77
N ARG A 317 -4.57 6.34 -23.29
CA ARG A 317 -5.10 6.12 -21.92
C ARG A 317 -4.03 6.27 -20.83
N LYS A 318 -2.80 5.80 -21.08
CA LYS A 318 -1.65 6.03 -20.18
C LYS A 318 -1.33 7.52 -20.09
N ARG A 319 -1.26 8.20 -21.24
CA ARG A 319 -1.16 9.66 -21.31
C ARG A 319 -2.31 10.34 -20.58
N GLN A 320 -3.54 9.83 -20.69
CA GLN A 320 -4.70 10.41 -20.00
C GLN A 320 -4.60 10.27 -18.48
N LYS A 321 -4.01 9.20 -17.94
CA LYS A 321 -3.81 9.02 -16.50
C LYS A 321 -2.61 9.76 -15.94
N GLU A 322 -1.52 9.83 -16.70
CA GLU A 322 -0.44 10.77 -16.43
C GLU A 322 -1.02 12.19 -16.41
N LEU A 323 -1.79 12.56 -17.43
CA LEU A 323 -2.51 13.83 -17.50
C LEU A 323 -3.45 14.05 -16.32
N ILE A 324 -4.19 13.04 -15.83
CA ILE A 324 -5.05 13.19 -14.64
C ILE A 324 -4.22 13.39 -13.37
N ARG A 325 -3.11 12.65 -13.20
CA ARG A 325 -2.21 12.82 -12.05
C ARG A 325 -1.52 14.18 -12.09
N ASP A 326 -1.08 14.59 -13.28
CA ASP A 326 -0.47 15.89 -13.53
C ASP A 326 -1.50 17.00 -13.36
N GLN A 327 -2.75 16.81 -13.79
CA GLN A 327 -3.87 17.71 -13.49
C GLN A 327 -4.13 17.78 -11.99
N GLN A 328 -4.10 16.67 -11.25
CA GLN A 328 -4.30 16.68 -9.80
C GLN A 328 -3.18 17.45 -9.10
N MET A 329 -1.92 17.23 -9.49
CA MET A 329 -0.78 18.00 -8.99
C MET A 329 -0.86 19.47 -9.41
N ALA A 330 -1.30 19.76 -10.63
CA ALA A 330 -1.48 21.12 -11.14
C ALA A 330 -2.62 21.84 -10.42
N ILE A 331 -3.71 21.17 -10.07
CA ILE A 331 -4.80 21.71 -9.24
C ILE A 331 -4.29 22.00 -7.83
N GLU A 332 -3.52 21.09 -7.23
CA GLU A 332 -2.93 21.30 -5.91
C GLU A 332 -1.92 22.47 -5.92
N MET A 333 -1.13 22.57 -6.99
CA MET A 333 -0.19 23.65 -7.24
C MET A 333 -0.92 24.98 -7.45
N ASP A 334 -1.94 25.04 -8.30
CA ASP A 334 -2.72 26.26 -8.57
C ASP A 334 -3.45 26.72 -7.31
N LYS A 335 -4.00 25.81 -6.50
CA LYS A 335 -4.55 26.13 -5.17
C LYS A 335 -3.49 26.78 -4.27
N LEU A 336 -2.24 26.30 -4.28
CA LEU A 336 -1.16 26.91 -3.51
C LEU A 336 -0.72 28.26 -4.08
N LEU A 337 -0.67 28.41 -5.41
CA LEU A 337 -0.32 29.65 -6.10
C LEU A 337 -1.39 30.75 -5.89
N GLN A 338 -2.68 30.40 -5.99
CA GLN A 338 -3.81 31.29 -5.73
C GLN A 338 -3.83 31.81 -4.29
N LEU A 339 -3.37 31.02 -3.32
CA LEU A 339 -3.23 31.47 -1.94
C LEU A 339 -2.19 32.59 -1.79
N GLY A 340 -1.23 32.67 -2.72
CA GLY A 340 -0.18 33.68 -2.83
C GLY A 340 0.78 33.78 -1.65
N LYS A 341 0.66 32.87 -0.67
CA LYS A 341 1.53 32.75 0.52
C LYS A 341 1.30 31.41 1.24
N LEU A 342 2.37 30.83 1.76
CA LEU A 342 2.35 29.65 2.61
C LEU A 342 1.99 30.06 4.06
N ARG A 343 0.73 29.83 4.47
CA ARG A 343 0.18 30.39 5.73
C ARG A 343 0.29 29.45 6.94
N ASN A 344 0.41 28.16 6.71
CA ASN A 344 0.39 27.14 7.77
C ASN A 344 1.24 25.92 7.37
N LEU A 345 1.46 25.02 8.33
CA LEU A 345 2.29 23.82 8.15
C LEU A 345 1.78 22.92 7.03
N LYS A 346 0.46 22.79 6.85
CA LYS A 346 -0.14 22.00 5.75
C LYS A 346 0.25 22.55 4.38
N HIS A 347 0.24 23.87 4.21
CA HIS A 347 0.65 24.50 2.96
C HIS A 347 2.14 24.27 2.69
N VAL A 348 2.98 24.36 3.72
CA VAL A 348 4.44 24.13 3.60
C VAL A 348 4.76 22.67 3.27
N VAL A 349 4.05 21.71 3.87
CA VAL A 349 4.21 20.28 3.58
C VAL A 349 3.74 19.97 2.15
N ALA A 350 2.58 20.48 1.74
CA ALA A 350 2.08 20.32 0.36
C ALA A 350 3.05 20.94 -0.65
N PHE A 351 3.57 22.14 -0.35
CA PHE A 351 4.59 22.80 -1.16
C PHE A 351 5.86 21.95 -1.33
N ASN A 352 6.45 21.48 -0.23
CA ASN A 352 7.66 20.66 -0.27
C ASN A 352 7.41 19.32 -0.99
N ARG A 353 6.24 18.71 -0.80
CA ARG A 353 5.84 17.49 -1.51
C ARG A 353 5.81 17.72 -3.03
N LEU A 354 5.18 18.81 -3.48
CA LEU A 354 5.11 19.17 -4.89
C LEU A 354 6.48 19.51 -5.46
N MET A 355 7.35 20.18 -4.70
CA MET A 355 8.72 20.48 -5.14
C MET A 355 9.61 19.24 -5.30
N VAL A 356 9.45 18.23 -4.42
CA VAL A 356 10.21 16.98 -4.49
C VAL A 356 9.68 16.06 -5.58
N ARG A 357 8.35 16.05 -5.81
CA ARG A 357 7.69 15.16 -6.77
C ARG A 357 7.59 15.72 -8.18
N GLY A 358 7.56 17.04 -8.33
CA GLY A 358 7.49 17.72 -9.62
C GLY A 358 8.79 17.53 -10.39
N ASP A 359 8.69 17.02 -11.60
CA ASP A 359 9.77 16.79 -12.56
C ASP A 359 9.88 17.90 -13.61
N GLU A 360 8.77 18.57 -13.95
CA GLU A 360 8.75 19.69 -14.90
C GLU A 360 9.39 20.99 -14.36
N PHE A 361 10.23 21.62 -15.20
CA PHE A 361 10.96 22.85 -14.89
C PHE A 361 10.03 24.05 -14.60
N GLU A 362 8.99 24.23 -15.40
CA GLU A 362 8.07 25.37 -15.25
C GLU A 362 7.28 25.32 -13.93
N ASN A 363 6.88 24.13 -13.50
CA ASN A 363 6.19 23.92 -12.22
C ASN A 363 7.12 24.22 -11.03
N ARG A 364 8.40 23.84 -11.14
CA ARG A 364 9.42 24.21 -10.14
C ARG A 364 9.63 25.73 -10.10
N MET A 365 9.64 26.42 -11.24
CA MET A 365 9.76 27.88 -11.31
C MET A 365 8.58 28.59 -10.65
N LYS A 366 7.33 28.20 -10.96
CA LYS A 366 6.13 28.77 -10.32
C LYS A 366 6.14 28.60 -8.80
N MET A 367 6.63 27.46 -8.33
CA MET A 367 6.76 27.18 -6.91
C MET A 367 7.90 27.99 -6.25
N LEU A 368 9.00 28.21 -6.96
CA LEU A 368 10.04 29.14 -6.52
C LEU A 368 9.52 30.58 -6.45
N ASP A 369 8.70 31.02 -7.41
CA ASP A 369 8.05 32.34 -7.36
C ASP A 369 7.13 32.47 -6.14
N LEU A 370 6.39 31.42 -5.77
CA LEU A 370 5.58 31.43 -4.54
C LEU A 370 6.42 31.63 -3.28
N LEU A 371 7.64 31.05 -3.23
CA LEU A 371 8.59 31.29 -2.15
C LEU A 371 9.14 32.72 -2.19
N LEU A 372 9.48 33.22 -3.38
CA LEU A 372 10.05 34.55 -3.58
C LEU A 372 9.04 35.66 -3.28
N VAL A 373 7.77 35.51 -3.66
CA VAL A 373 6.67 36.43 -3.31
C VAL A 373 6.42 36.42 -1.79
N GLY A 374 6.54 35.26 -1.15
CA GLY A 374 6.52 35.13 0.31
C GLY A 374 7.68 35.87 0.99
N LEU A 375 8.90 35.72 0.46
CA LEU A 375 10.11 36.37 0.96
C LEU A 375 10.12 37.89 0.70
N LEU A 376 9.63 38.36 -0.45
CA LEU A 376 9.47 39.78 -0.77
C LEU A 376 8.49 40.44 0.20
N ARG A 377 7.39 39.77 0.59
CA ARG A 377 6.46 40.31 1.59
C ARG A 377 7.04 40.33 3.00
N VAL A 378 7.91 39.38 3.37
CA VAL A 378 8.67 39.46 4.63
C VAL A 378 9.61 40.66 4.61
N LEU A 379 10.25 40.96 3.47
CA LEU A 379 11.08 42.15 3.27
C LEU A 379 10.27 43.46 3.24
N ILE A 380 9.08 43.48 2.63
CA ILE A 380 8.18 44.65 2.61
C ILE A 380 7.60 44.94 4.01
N VAL A 381 7.22 43.90 4.76
CA VAL A 381 6.82 44.06 6.18
C VAL A 381 8.01 44.51 7.05
N TRP A 382 9.24 44.12 6.69
CA TRP A 382 10.47 44.63 7.32
C TRP A 382 10.77 46.10 6.96
N GLY A 383 10.33 46.57 5.79
CA GLY A 383 10.48 47.97 5.36
C GLY A 383 9.61 48.95 6.16
N ASP A 384 8.42 48.53 6.58
CA ASP A 384 7.44 49.41 7.24
C ASP A 384 7.40 49.30 8.77
N CYS A 385 8.01 48.27 9.37
CA CYS A 385 8.06 48.10 10.82
C CYS A 385 9.51 48.13 11.31
N GLY A 386 10.03 49.35 11.54
CA GLY A 386 11.39 49.63 11.98
C GLY A 386 11.77 49.17 13.40
N ARG A 387 11.24 48.03 13.89
CA ARG A 387 11.69 47.32 15.10
C ARG A 387 10.83 46.06 15.30
N CYS A 388 11.31 44.88 14.90
CA CYS A 388 10.95 43.60 15.52
C CYS A 388 12.01 42.53 15.23
N PHE A 389 12.69 42.12 16.30
CA PHE A 389 13.73 41.09 16.37
C PHE A 389 13.13 39.70 16.14
N LEU A 390 13.67 38.89 15.23
CA LEU A 390 13.55 37.43 15.30
C LEU A 390 14.80 36.78 14.72
N GLY A 391 15.51 36.06 15.60
CA GLY A 391 16.84 35.51 15.35
C GLY A 391 16.88 34.23 14.52
N LYS A 392 18.07 34.01 13.97
CA LYS A 392 18.72 32.71 13.73
C LYS A 392 18.11 31.69 12.76
N SER A 393 17.06 32.00 12.00
CA SER A 393 16.59 31.09 10.91
C SER A 393 17.07 31.47 9.49
N GLN A 394 17.69 32.63 9.28
CA GLN A 394 17.91 33.16 7.91
C GLN A 394 19.29 32.88 7.28
N MET A 395 20.30 32.38 8.01
CA MET A 395 21.64 32.20 7.41
C MET A 395 21.88 30.88 6.66
N HIS A 396 20.91 29.96 6.60
CA HIS A 396 21.18 28.61 6.05
C HIS A 396 20.56 28.29 4.68
N LEU A 397 19.62 29.09 4.16
CA LEU A 397 18.98 28.79 2.87
C LEU A 397 19.88 29.09 1.66
N SER A 398 20.84 30.01 1.76
CA SER A 398 21.80 30.32 0.68
C SER A 398 22.91 29.26 0.52
N ARG A 399 23.16 28.43 1.54
CA ARG A 399 24.22 27.40 1.49
C ARG A 399 23.75 26.06 0.90
N VAL A 400 22.45 25.83 0.77
CA VAL A 400 21.89 24.54 0.31
C VAL A 400 21.70 24.50 -1.21
N TRP A 401 21.59 25.66 -1.86
CA TRP A 401 21.24 25.76 -3.27
C TRP A 401 22.27 26.62 -3.99
N LYS A 402 23.31 25.97 -4.54
CA LYS A 402 24.12 26.59 -5.61
C LYS A 402 23.22 26.70 -6.83
N LEU A 403 22.50 27.82 -6.95
CA LEU A 403 22.00 28.27 -8.23
C LEU A 403 23.24 28.69 -9.05
N PRO A 404 23.41 28.20 -10.30
CA PRO A 404 24.38 28.79 -11.20
C PRO A 404 23.98 30.24 -11.48
N GLU A 405 24.98 31.11 -11.59
CA GLU A 405 24.83 32.54 -11.91
C GLU A 405 24.14 32.77 -13.26
#